data_AF-A0A9J6BH22-F1
#
_entry.id   AF-A0A9J6BH22-F1
#
_cell.length_a   1.000
_cell.length_b   1.000
_cell.length_c   1.000
_cell.angle_alpha   90.00
_cell.angle_beta   90.00
_cell.angle_gamma   90.00
#
_symmetry.space_group_name_H-M   'P 1'
#
loop_
_entity.id
_entity.type
_entity.pdbx_description
1 polymer ?
#
loop_
_entity_poly.entity_id
_entity_poly.type
_entity_poly.pdbx_seq_one_letter_code
_entity_poly.pdbx_strand_id
1 'polypeptide(L)'
;METEEIIEKLGLNYRTDWKWQIVMTSAAKREGIDEALKCIHMCLIFKIQTTPYHISDSIRSLLPKKNFINQNKKSIFADKN
;
A
#
# COMPACT_ATOMS: atom_id res chain seq x y z
N MET A 1 -15.86 7.33 -14.95
CA MET A 1 -15.83 5.98 -14.38
C MET A 1 -15.51 6.15 -12.91
N GLU A 2 -16.46 5.82 -12.06
CA GLU A 2 -16.36 6.03 -10.61
C GLU A 2 -15.49 4.94 -9.98
N THR A 3 -14.81 5.25 -8.89
CA THR A 3 -13.84 4.35 -8.22
C THR A 3 -14.45 3.00 -7.85
N GLU A 4 -15.74 2.99 -7.50
CA GLU A 4 -16.48 1.78 -7.08
C GLU A 4 -16.64 0.77 -8.23
N GLU A 5 -16.91 1.25 -9.44
CA GLU A 5 -17.04 0.41 -10.65
C GLU A 5 -15.73 -0.30 -10.99
N ILE A 6 -14.59 0.37 -10.75
CA ILE A 6 -13.25 -0.22 -10.95
C ILE A 6 -12.98 -1.31 -9.91
N ILE A 7 -13.33 -1.07 -8.64
CA ILE A 7 -13.16 -2.04 -7.55
C ILE A 7 -13.94 -3.32 -7.85
N GLU A 8 -15.18 -3.17 -8.31
CA GLU A 8 -16.06 -4.27 -8.66
C GLU A 8 -15.52 -5.07 -9.86
N LYS A 9 -15.19 -4.40 -10.97
CA LYS A 9 -14.65 -5.06 -12.19
C LYS A 9 -13.36 -5.81 -11.94
N LEU A 10 -12.47 -5.27 -11.10
CA LEU A 10 -11.18 -5.89 -10.78
C LEU A 10 -11.30 -6.94 -9.67
N GLY A 11 -12.48 -7.12 -9.07
CA GLY A 11 -12.70 -8.07 -7.98
C GLY A 11 -11.83 -7.79 -6.76
N LEU A 12 -11.42 -6.53 -6.53
CA LEU A 12 -10.51 -6.16 -5.43
C LEU A 12 -11.14 -6.41 -4.06
N ASN A 13 -12.47 -6.37 -3.99
CA ASN A 13 -13.24 -6.71 -2.79
C ASN A 13 -13.08 -8.17 -2.33
N TYR A 14 -12.70 -9.07 -3.24
CA TYR A 14 -12.58 -10.51 -2.97
C TYR A 14 -11.13 -10.95 -2.68
N ARG A 15 -10.16 -10.07 -2.88
CA ARG A 15 -8.73 -10.33 -2.58
C ARG A 15 -8.38 -9.82 -1.19
N THR A 16 -8.85 -10.55 -0.18
CA THR A 16 -8.68 -10.19 1.25
C THR A 16 -7.24 -10.37 1.75
N ASP A 17 -6.43 -11.12 1.02
CA ASP A 17 -5.04 -11.41 1.33
C ASP A 17 -4.06 -10.34 0.84
N TRP A 18 -4.50 -9.43 -0.06
CA TRP A 18 -3.66 -8.41 -0.68
C TRP A 18 -4.08 -7.02 -0.21
N LYS A 19 -3.09 -6.19 0.16
CA LYS A 19 -3.31 -4.76 0.39
C LYS A 19 -3.27 -4.04 -0.96
N TRP A 20 -4.27 -3.22 -1.24
CA TRP A 20 -4.40 -2.47 -2.48
C TRP A 20 -4.90 -1.05 -2.20
N GLN A 21 -4.64 -0.15 -3.16
CA GLN A 21 -5.15 1.22 -3.19
C GLN A 21 -5.35 1.61 -4.65
N ILE A 22 -6.43 2.34 -4.94
CA ILE A 22 -6.63 2.96 -6.25
C ILE A 22 -6.07 4.38 -6.20
N VAL A 23 -5.17 4.69 -7.13
CA VAL A 23 -4.59 6.02 -7.29
C VAL A 23 -4.91 6.51 -8.70
N MET A 24 -5.60 7.64 -8.78
CA MET A 24 -5.86 8.30 -10.06
C MET A 24 -4.57 8.95 -10.55
N THR A 25 -4.18 8.69 -11.79
CA THR A 25 -2.93 9.21 -12.36
C THR A 25 -3.16 9.90 -13.70
N SER A 26 -2.28 10.84 -14.03
CA SER A 26 -2.19 11.41 -15.37
C SER A 26 -0.75 11.26 -15.87
N ALA A 27 -0.53 10.33 -16.80
CA ALA A 27 0.80 10.10 -17.37
C ALA A 27 1.33 11.36 -18.08
N ALA A 28 0.47 12.09 -18.79
CA ALA A 28 0.83 13.32 -19.50
C ALA A 28 1.27 14.45 -18.56
N LYS A 29 0.68 14.52 -17.36
CA LYS A 29 1.00 15.55 -16.35
C LYS A 29 1.99 15.07 -15.28
N ARG A 30 2.38 13.79 -15.33
CA ARG A 30 3.16 13.12 -14.28
C ARG A 30 2.52 13.19 -12.89
N GLU A 31 1.19 13.33 -12.82
CA GLU A 31 0.43 13.45 -11.57
C GLU A 31 0.03 12.07 -11.03
N GLY A 32 0.05 11.92 -9.70
CA GLY A 32 -0.37 10.72 -8.99
C GLY A 32 0.62 9.54 -9.01
N ILE A 33 1.67 9.59 -9.85
CA ILE A 33 2.67 8.51 -9.94
C ILE A 33 3.47 8.39 -8.64
N ASP A 34 3.91 9.51 -8.07
CA ASP A 34 4.65 9.51 -6.81
C ASP A 34 3.84 8.96 -5.64
N GLU A 35 2.52 9.20 -5.66
CA GLU A 35 1.59 8.66 -4.65
C GLU A 35 1.40 7.16 -4.81
N ALA A 36 1.23 6.67 -6.04
CA ALA A 36 1.19 5.24 -6.33
C ALA A 36 2.48 4.52 -5.89
N LEU A 37 3.64 5.11 -6.15
CA LEU A 37 4.94 4.58 -5.72
C LEU A 37 5.08 4.55 -4.19
N LYS A 38 4.61 5.58 -3.49
CA LYS A 38 4.59 5.60 -2.02
C LYS A 38 3.72 4.47 -1.45
N CYS A 39 2.55 4.22 -2.04
CA CYS A 39 1.68 3.12 -1.63
C CYS A 39 2.38 1.76 -1.78
N ILE A 40 2.97 1.50 -2.94
CA ILE A 40 3.72 0.25 -3.21
C ILE A 40 4.84 0.05 -2.20
N HIS A 41 5.63 1.10 -1.95
CA HIS A 41 6.72 1.06 -0.97
C HIS A 41 6.21 0.71 0.44
N MET A 42 5.10 1.31 0.87
CA MET A 42 4.50 1.02 2.17
C MET A 42 3.94 -0.41 2.27
N CYS A 43 3.29 -0.92 1.22
CA CYS A 43 2.84 -2.31 1.15
C CYS A 43 4.01 -3.30 1.26
N LEU A 44 5.14 -3.01 0.59
CA LEU A 44 6.35 -3.81 0.68
C LEU A 44 6.92 -3.83 2.09
N ILE A 45 7.08 -2.66 2.72
CA ILE A 45 7.55 -2.53 4.10
C ILE A 45 6.66 -3.33 5.05
N PHE A 46 5.34 -3.20 4.93
CA PHE A 46 4.39 -3.92 5.76
C PHE A 46 4.52 -5.44 5.58
N LYS A 47 4.61 -5.93 4.33
CA LYS A 47 4.78 -7.35 4.05
C LYS A 47 6.07 -7.88 4.66
N ILE A 48 7.18 -7.17 4.49
CA ILE A 48 8.47 -7.53 5.10
C ILE A 48 8.29 -7.62 6.63
N GLN A 49 7.81 -6.57 7.28
CA GLN A 49 7.68 -6.55 8.75
C GLN A 49 6.75 -7.61 9.34
N THR A 50 5.77 -8.09 8.57
CA THR A 50 4.80 -9.11 9.01
C THR A 50 5.16 -10.53 8.57
N THR A 51 6.22 -10.71 7.76
CA THR A 51 6.66 -12.02 7.30
C THR A 51 7.40 -12.75 8.42
N PRO A 52 7.08 -14.03 8.71
CA PRO A 52 7.66 -14.78 9.84
C PRO A 52 9.09 -15.28 9.60
N TYR A 53 9.69 -15.03 8.43
CA TYR A 53 11.06 -15.43 8.12
C TYR A 53 12.10 -14.49 8.72
N HIS A 54 13.31 -15.01 8.93
CA HIS A 54 14.46 -14.21 9.34
C HIS A 54 14.81 -13.17 8.28
N ILE A 55 14.42 -11.92 8.54
CA ILE A 55 14.93 -10.77 7.81
C ILE A 55 16.30 -10.44 8.39
N SER A 56 17.31 -10.34 7.52
CA SER A 56 18.66 -9.94 7.92
C SER A 56 18.64 -8.56 8.57
N ASP A 57 19.56 -8.32 9.51
CA ASP A 57 19.63 -7.05 10.23
C ASP A 57 19.89 -5.86 9.30
N SER A 58 20.61 -6.09 8.18
CA SER A 58 20.83 -5.09 7.13
C SER A 58 19.53 -4.64 6.45
N ILE A 59 18.57 -5.54 6.24
CA ILE A 59 17.25 -5.16 5.70
C ILE A 59 16.42 -4.51 6.79
N ARG A 60 16.49 -5.03 8.02
CA ARG A 60 15.75 -4.48 9.18
C ARG A 60 16.14 -3.03 9.48
N SER A 61 17.41 -2.65 9.32
CA SER A 61 17.89 -1.28 9.53
C SER A 61 17.38 -0.28 8.48
N LEU A 62 16.98 -0.76 7.29
CA LEU A 62 16.45 0.07 6.22
C LEU A 62 14.94 0.30 6.34
N LEU A 63 14.24 -0.49 7.17
CA LEU A 63 12.81 -0.33 7.37
C LEU A 63 12.53 0.86 8.30
N PRO A 64 11.53 1.70 7.99
CA PRO A 64 11.15 2.79 8.87
C PRO A 64 10.69 2.25 10.23
N LYS A 65 11.10 2.95 11.31
CA LYS A 65 10.76 2.59 12.69
C LYS A 65 9.23 2.49 12.85
N LYS A 66 8.76 1.56 13.70
CA LYS A 66 7.34 1.22 13.95
C LYS A 66 6.37 2.41 14.07
N ASN A 67 6.83 3.59 14.49
CA ASN A 67 6.01 4.79 14.64
C ASN A 67 5.57 5.44 13.30
N PHE A 68 6.25 5.16 12.19
CA PHE A 68 5.92 5.74 10.88
C PHE A 68 4.65 5.15 10.25
N ILE A 69 4.35 3.88 10.57
CA ILE A 69 3.20 3.16 10.01
C ILE A 69 1.91 3.56 10.74
N ASN A 70 1.96 3.79 12.06
CA ASN A 70 0.78 4.18 12.84
C ASN A 70 0.25 5.58 12.51
N GLN A 71 1.11 6.51 12.08
CA GLN A 71 0.67 7.84 11.62
C GLN A 71 -0.03 7.78 10.25
N ASN A 72 0.37 6.82 9.41
CA ASN A 72 -0.14 6.66 8.04
C ASN A 72 -1.31 5.66 7.93
N LYS A 73 -1.58 4.85 8.95
CA LYS A 73 -2.75 3.94 8.98
C LYS A 73 -4.09 4.66 8.84
N LYS A 74 -4.22 5.88 9.35
CA LYS A 74 -5.48 6.66 9.27
C LYS A 74 -5.81 7.16 7.85
N SER A 75 -4.85 7.13 6.92
CA SER A 75 -4.99 7.83 5.64
C SER A 75 -4.86 6.92 4.40
N ILE A 76 -4.34 5.69 4.52
CA ILE A 76 -3.83 4.96 3.34
C ILE A 76 -4.60 3.68 3.03
N PHE A 77 -5.35 3.13 3.99
CA PHE A 77 -6.05 1.86 3.77
C PHE A 77 -7.52 2.00 4.11
N ALA A 78 -8.37 1.60 3.17
CA ALA A 78 -9.75 1.28 3.47
C ALA A 78 -9.74 0.02 4.35
N ASP A 79 -9.68 0.21 5.66
CA ASP A 79 -9.98 -0.84 6.62
C ASP A 79 -11.49 -1.09 6.53
N LYS A 80 -11.87 -2.25 5.97
CA LYS A 80 -13.20 -2.80 6.19
C LYS A 80 -13.22 -3.36 7.62
N ASN A 81 -13.82 -2.60 8.53
CA ASN A 81 -14.58 -3.22 9.62
C ASN A 81 -15.84 -3.87 9.04
#